data_AF-A0A7C9E820-F1
#
_entry.id   AF-A0A7C9E820-F1
#
_cell.length_a   1.000
_cell.length_b   1.000
_cell.length_c   1.000
_cell.angle_alpha   90.00
_cell.angle_beta   90.00
_cell.angle_gamma   90.00
#
_symmetry.space_group_name_H-M   'P 1'
#
loop_
_entity.id
_entity.type
_entity.pdbx_description
1 polymer ?
#
loop_
_entity_poly.entity_id
_entity_poly.type
_entity_poly.pdbx_seq_one_letter_code
_entity_poly.pdbx_strand_id
1 'polypeptide(L)'
;LDLSNNPELVINITADWVPPFQLLFISVRSCKSPYFPKWLLTQTHLFTTDISNAGISDTIPTSFWNLLDSGSMYLNLSNNKIHGVLPDHPPTIGLSVEIDLSSN
;
A
#
# COMPACT_ATOMS: atom_id res chain seq x y z
N LEU A 1 -4.28 -9.58 -7.08
CA LEU A 1 -3.50 -9.08 -8.23
C LEU A 1 -2.02 -9.17 -7.88
N ASP A 2 -1.25 -9.99 -8.60
CA ASP A 2 0.20 -10.10 -8.40
C ASP A 2 0.90 -9.63 -9.67
N LEU A 3 1.70 -8.57 -9.55
CA LEU A 3 2.55 -8.02 -10.59
C LEU A 3 4.01 -7.95 -10.10
N SER A 4 4.35 -8.64 -9.03
CA SER A 4 5.66 -8.55 -8.39
C SER A 4 6.82 -8.99 -9.31
N ASN A 5 8.01 -8.49 -9.00
CA ASN A 5 9.27 -8.81 -9.68
C ASN A 5 9.28 -8.43 -11.16
N ASN A 6 8.61 -7.33 -11.50
CA ASN A 6 8.67 -6.71 -12.81
C ASN A 6 9.40 -5.36 -12.71
N PRO A 7 10.75 -5.33 -12.69
CA PRO A 7 11.52 -4.11 -12.46
C PRO A 7 11.35 -3.07 -13.57
N GLU A 8 10.88 -3.46 -14.75
CA GLU A 8 10.56 -2.53 -15.84
C GLU A 8 9.10 -2.06 -15.84
N LEU A 9 8.23 -2.66 -15.02
CA LEU A 9 6.84 -2.24 -14.92
C LEU A 9 6.72 -0.99 -14.06
N VAL A 10 6.28 0.10 -14.68
CA VAL A 10 6.00 1.37 -13.99
C VAL A 10 4.52 1.43 -13.61
N ILE A 11 4.23 1.49 -12.31
CA ILE A 11 2.89 1.74 -11.78
C ILE A 11 2.65 3.26 -11.80
N ASN A 12 2.15 3.75 -12.94
CA ASN A 12 1.77 5.14 -13.15
C ASN A 12 0.28 5.23 -13.47
N ILE A 13 -0.53 5.17 -12.42
CA ILE A 13 -1.98 5.28 -12.50
C ILE A 13 -2.36 6.66 -11.98
N THR A 14 -3.27 7.34 -12.68
CA THR A 14 -3.69 8.69 -12.30
C THR A 14 -4.38 8.67 -10.93
N ALA A 15 -4.19 9.74 -10.16
CA ALA A 15 -4.68 9.81 -8.78
C ALA A 15 -6.22 9.79 -8.68
N ASP A 16 -6.91 10.14 -9.76
CA ASP A 16 -8.36 10.21 -9.91
C ASP A 16 -8.98 8.92 -10.46
N TRP A 17 -8.16 7.94 -10.85
CA TRP A 17 -8.69 6.67 -11.34
C TRP A 17 -9.34 5.87 -10.21
N VAL A 18 -10.61 5.53 -10.41
CA VAL A 18 -11.38 4.64 -9.55
C VAL A 18 -11.57 3.31 -10.29
N PRO A 19 -10.86 2.24 -9.90
CA PRO A 19 -11.07 0.94 -10.51
C PRO A 19 -12.48 0.41 -10.23
N PRO A 20 -13.16 -0.23 -11.20
CA PRO A 20 -14.50 -0.81 -11.01
C PRO A 20 -14.46 -2.16 -10.26
N PHE A 21 -13.41 -2.40 -9.47
CA PHE A 21 -13.17 -3.65 -8.77
C PHE A 21 -12.57 -3.40 -7.38
N GLN A 22 -12.67 -4.42 -6.53
CA GLN A 22 -12.12 -4.45 -5.18
C GLN A 22 -11.15 -5.62 -5.08
N LEU A 23 -9.91 -5.33 -4.71
CA LEU A 23 -8.88 -6.33 -4.51
C LEU A 23 -8.87 -6.82 -3.06
N LEU A 24 -8.71 -8.14 -2.88
CA LEU A 24 -8.35 -8.73 -1.59
C LEU A 24 -6.84 -8.76 -1.38
N PHE A 25 -6.08 -8.94 -2.46
CA PHE A 25 -4.62 -9.04 -2.44
C PHE A 25 -4.04 -8.17 -3.54
N ILE A 26 -2.98 -7.43 -3.21
CA ILE A 26 -2.10 -6.82 -4.20
C ILE A 26 -0.62 -7.03 -3.83
N SER A 27 0.17 -7.46 -4.81
CA SER A 27 1.63 -7.31 -4.76
C SER A 27 2.14 -6.65 -6.03
N VAL A 28 2.88 -5.56 -5.85
CA VAL A 28 3.65 -4.86 -6.89
C VAL A 28 5.11 -4.72 -6.43
N ARG A 29 5.56 -5.68 -5.61
CA ARG A 29 6.93 -5.72 -5.09
C ARG A 29 7.95 -5.68 -6.21
N SER A 30 9.02 -4.89 -6.06
CA SER A 30 10.08 -4.76 -7.05
C SER A 30 9.58 -4.27 -8.44
N CYS A 31 8.46 -3.55 -8.48
CA CYS A 31 8.06 -2.72 -9.63
C CYS A 31 8.64 -1.30 -9.48
N LYS A 32 8.37 -0.40 -10.44
CA LYS A 32 8.74 1.02 -10.33
C LYS A 32 7.50 1.85 -10.01
N SER A 33 7.51 2.62 -8.94
CA SER A 33 6.48 3.62 -8.68
C SER A 33 7.08 4.84 -7.99
N PRO A 34 7.06 6.03 -8.62
CA PRO A 34 7.65 7.23 -8.02
C PRO A 34 6.82 7.79 -6.85
N TYR A 35 5.51 7.49 -6.82
CA TYR A 35 4.55 8.05 -5.87
C TYR A 35 3.75 6.96 -5.18
N PHE A 36 3.14 7.29 -4.04
CA PHE A 36 2.21 6.37 -3.41
C PHE A 36 0.98 6.17 -4.32
N PRO A 37 0.57 4.93 -4.63
CA PRO A 37 -0.55 4.65 -5.54
C PRO A 37 -1.90 5.01 -4.89
N LYS A 38 -2.34 6.26 -5.05
CA LYS A 38 -3.55 6.81 -4.42
C LYS A 38 -4.84 6.07 -4.75
N TRP A 39 -4.91 5.38 -5.89
CA TRP A 39 -6.08 4.54 -6.20
C TRP A 39 -6.27 3.41 -5.17
N LEU A 40 -5.23 3.00 -4.41
CA LEU A 40 -5.39 2.05 -3.29
C LEU A 40 -6.31 2.58 -2.20
N LEU A 41 -6.47 3.89 -2.07
CA LEU A 41 -7.45 4.50 -1.15
C LEU A 41 -8.89 4.07 -1.45
N THR A 42 -9.16 3.60 -2.68
CA THR A 42 -10.48 3.12 -3.11
C THR A 42 -10.70 1.63 -2.81
N GLN A 43 -9.68 0.90 -2.35
CA GLN A 43 -9.71 -0.54 -2.17
C GLN A 43 -10.01 -0.88 -0.71
N THR A 44 -11.30 -0.89 -0.35
CA THR A 44 -11.77 -1.04 1.04
C THR A 44 -11.73 -2.48 1.56
N HIS A 45 -11.35 -3.46 0.72
CA HIS A 45 -11.30 -4.87 1.08
C HIS A 45 -9.88 -5.46 1.01
N LEU A 46 -8.84 -4.61 1.03
CA LEU A 46 -7.45 -5.07 0.96
C LEU A 46 -7.04 -5.83 2.23
N PHE A 47 -6.83 -7.13 2.05
CA PHE A 47 -6.38 -8.03 3.09
C PHE A 47 -4.85 -8.12 3.16
N THR A 48 -4.18 -8.09 2.01
CA THR A 48 -2.73 -8.21 1.91
C THR A 48 -2.22 -7.24 0.85
N THR A 49 -1.27 -6.41 1.25
CA THR A 49 -0.67 -5.38 0.39
C THR A 49 0.85 -5.46 0.48
N ASP A 50 1.51 -5.69 -0.65
CA ASP A 50 2.96 -5.70 -0.76
C ASP A 50 3.42 -4.75 -1.88
N ILE A 51 4.01 -3.63 -1.48
CA ILE A 51 4.55 -2.58 -2.36
C ILE A 51 6.03 -2.36 -2.02
N SER A 52 6.69 -3.42 -1.52
CA SER A 52 8.08 -3.35 -1.11
C SER A 52 9.03 -3.17 -2.30
N ASN A 53 10.15 -2.48 -2.07
CA ASN A 53 11.19 -2.27 -3.08
C ASN A 53 10.66 -1.62 -4.39
N ALA A 54 9.71 -0.70 -4.29
CA ALA A 54 9.08 -0.06 -5.45
C ALA A 54 9.74 1.27 -5.86
N GLY A 55 10.69 1.76 -5.06
CA GLY A 55 11.34 3.06 -5.26
C GLY A 55 10.45 4.26 -4.94
N ILE A 56 9.37 4.06 -4.18
CA ILE A 56 8.42 5.11 -3.80
C ILE A 56 9.12 6.14 -2.92
N SER A 57 9.00 7.42 -3.28
CA SER A 57 9.58 8.53 -2.54
C SER A 57 8.51 9.60 -2.31
N ASP A 58 7.53 9.27 -1.48
CA ASP A 58 6.31 10.06 -1.27
C ASP A 58 5.77 9.86 0.16
N THR A 59 4.78 10.66 0.53
CA THR A 59 4.07 10.53 1.81
C THR A 59 2.89 9.57 1.71
N ILE A 60 2.71 8.67 2.68
CA ILE A 60 1.47 7.89 2.80
C ILE A 60 0.35 8.82 3.27
N PRO A 61 -0.77 8.92 2.52
CA PRO A 61 -1.94 9.66 2.98
C PRO A 61 -2.49 9.05 4.27
N THR A 62 -2.83 9.88 5.26
CA THR A 62 -3.37 9.38 6.55
C THR A 62 -4.64 8.55 6.38
N SER A 63 -5.44 8.84 5.36
CA SER A 63 -6.63 8.06 4.99
C SER A 63 -6.34 6.63 4.56
N PHE A 64 -5.10 6.31 4.15
CA PHE A 64 -4.71 4.93 3.85
C PHE A 64 -4.71 4.07 5.10
N TRP A 65 -4.28 4.62 6.25
CA TRP A 65 -4.25 3.89 7.51
C TRP A 65 -5.65 3.46 7.97
N ASN A 66 -6.67 4.25 7.66
CA ASN A 66 -8.07 3.90 7.95
C ASN A 66 -8.54 2.66 7.17
N LEU A 67 -7.84 2.26 6.09
CA LEU A 67 -8.14 1.00 5.40
C LEU A 67 -7.67 -0.22 6.20
N LEU A 68 -6.78 -0.05 7.16
CA LEU A 68 -6.41 -1.16 8.06
C LEU A 68 -7.58 -1.52 8.98
N ASP A 69 -8.46 -0.55 9.28
CA ASP A 69 -9.69 -0.76 10.05
C ASP A 69 -10.77 -1.54 9.29
N SER A 70 -10.58 -1.90 8.03
CA SER A 70 -11.53 -2.73 7.27
C SER A 70 -11.14 -4.21 7.16
N GLY A 71 -10.07 -4.62 7.85
CA GLY A 71 -9.69 -6.03 8.00
C GLY A 71 -8.40 -6.40 7.29
N SER A 72 -7.51 -5.43 7.06
CA SER A 72 -6.17 -5.73 6.52
C SER A 72 -5.38 -6.58 7.50
N MET A 73 -4.63 -7.57 7.01
CA MET A 73 -3.81 -8.45 7.84
C MET A 73 -2.30 -8.27 7.62
N TYR A 74 -1.90 -7.82 6.44
CA TYR A 74 -0.49 -7.69 6.08
C TYR A 74 -0.26 -6.48 5.18
N LEU A 75 0.65 -5.61 5.62
CA LEU A 75 1.10 -4.44 4.87
C LEU A 75 2.63 -4.42 4.84
N ASN A 76 3.21 -4.60 3.67
CA ASN A 76 4.65 -4.46 3.45
C ASN A 76 4.94 -3.29 2.52
N LEU A 77 5.55 -2.25 3.08
CA LEU A 77 6.04 -1.07 2.37
C LEU A 77 7.56 -0.93 2.49
N SER A 78 8.26 -1.97 2.92
CA SER A 78 9.70 -1.95 3.17
C SER A 78 10.52 -1.60 1.92
N ASN A 79 11.74 -1.14 2.13
CA ASN A 79 12.70 -0.83 1.06
C ASN A 79 12.18 0.23 0.07
N ASN A 80 11.51 1.26 0.58
CA ASN A 80 11.15 2.45 -0.19
C ASN A 80 11.85 3.69 0.40
N LYS A 81 11.33 4.88 0.14
CA LYS A 81 11.78 6.18 0.70
C LYS A 81 10.57 6.95 1.23
N ILE A 82 9.65 6.22 1.84
CA ILE A 82 8.37 6.74 2.30
C ILE A 82 8.57 7.51 3.61
N HIS A 83 7.91 8.65 3.73
CA HIS A 83 7.92 9.47 4.93
C HIS A 83 6.49 9.85 5.33
N GLY A 84 6.30 10.38 6.54
CA GLY A 84 4.98 10.79 7.02
C GLY A 84 4.78 10.52 8.51
N VAL A 85 3.52 10.55 8.92
CA VAL A 85 3.10 10.34 10.31
C VAL A 85 2.27 9.06 10.38
N LEU A 86 2.63 8.19 11.33
CA LEU A 86 1.84 7.01 11.65
C LEU A 86 0.55 7.40 12.36
N PRO A 87 -0.54 6.63 12.23
CA PRO A 87 -1.76 6.90 12.97
C PRO A 87 -1.50 6.78 14.49
N ASP A 88 -2.09 7.68 15.26
CA ASP A 88 -1.95 7.71 16.74
C ASP A 88 -2.67 6.54 17.45
N HIS A 89 -3.39 5.71 16.69
CA HIS A 89 -4.12 4.57 17.20
C HIS A 89 -3.82 3.32 16.36
N PRO A 90 -3.72 2.14 17.00
CA PRO A 90 -3.67 0.88 16.28
C PRO A 90 -5.01 0.62 15.55
N PRO A 91 -5.02 -0.26 14.53
CA PRO A 91 -6.24 -0.67 13.86
C PRO A 91 -7.31 -1.10 14.86
N THR A 92 -8.52 -0.60 14.67
CA THR A 92 -9.64 -0.67 15.63
C THR A 92 -10.24 -2.08 15.73
N ILE A 93 -10.04 -2.90 14.70
CA ILE A 93 -10.45 -4.30 14.70
C ILE A 93 -9.37 -5.11 15.42
N GLY A 94 -9.74 -5.97 16.37
CA GLY A 94 -8.83 -6.81 17.15
C GLY A 94 -8.03 -7.87 16.37
N LEU A 95 -7.82 -7.66 15.08
CA LEU A 95 -6.91 -8.43 14.24
C LEU A 95 -5.50 -7.84 14.37
N SER A 96 -4.52 -8.71 14.55
CA SER A 96 -3.11 -8.32 14.49
C SER A 96 -2.77 -8.00 13.04
N VAL A 97 -2.47 -6.73 12.76
CA VAL A 97 -1.96 -6.31 11.45
C VAL A 97 -0.45 -6.32 11.50
N GLU A 98 0.17 -7.11 10.64
CA GLU A 98 1.62 -7.06 10.46
C GLU A 98 1.96 -5.91 9.49
N ILE A 99 2.71 -4.93 9.99
CA ILE A 99 3.12 -3.75 9.23
C ILE A 99 4.66 -3.74 9.16
N ASP A 100 5.20 -3.89 7.95
CA ASP A 100 6.63 -3.78 7.68
C ASP A 100 6.94 -2.47 6.95
N LEU A 101 7.58 -1.55 7.67
CA LEU A 101 8.08 -0.27 7.17
C LEU A 101 9.62 -0.22 7.14
N SER A 102 10.30 -1.35 7.32
CA SER A 102 11.76 -1.39 7.43
C SER A 102 12.44 -0.81 6.17
N SER A 103 13.58 -0.15 6.35
CA SER A 103 14.36 0.43 5.24
C SER A 103 13.60 1.47 4.40
N ASN A 104 12.88 2.41 5.06
CA ASN A 104 12.26 3.59 4.45
C ASN A 104 12.97 4.89 4.82
#